data_AF-A0A7X1L1W1-F1
#
_entry.id   AF-A0A7X1L1W1-F1
#
_cell.length_a   1.000
_cell.length_b   1.000
_cell.length_c   1.000
_cell.angle_alpha   90.00
_cell.angle_beta   90.00
_cell.angle_gamma   90.00
#
_symmetry.space_group_name_H-M   'P 1'
#
loop_
_entity.id
_entity.type
_entity.pdbx_description
1 polymer ?
#
loop_
_entity_poly.entity_id
_entity_poly.type
_entity_poly.pdbx_seq_one_letter_code
_entity_poly.pdbx_strand_id
1 'polypeptide(L)'
;MEESTGLLSEVEEFLNDYRKDLYSLNDEAWSVFQECYRSIGIDYEHSYGFFIDIGKKIESMENFYNIKAKSEELEKARANCLLEYYQLASCNPNHNQKSDKWNSFANKVQEIINLNELAVSMLLDKASTAYEKIITCPYGKQKNKNINASLFEKKVSEFFDWLFISALGRVDLTEIETYRLRRDWVYKVRDEFDTLEKCGFPFRDILIECKNFAQPRYPSLMQVFVYTLSCQDSEISKVPLSLLISRKNPDRESTIWRIRRAIFNKPMKKETRLILFLDDHDLGKMLENKQKGIDPALVLKEKIAELERSNIQHGGI
;
A
#
# COMPACT_ATOMS: atom_id res chain seq x y z
N MET A 1 -10.56 14.81 -18.34
CA MET A 1 -10.86 14.88 -16.89
C MET A 1 -11.96 13.90 -16.48
N GLU A 2 -12.69 13.25 -17.39
CA GLU A 2 -13.76 12.28 -17.03
C GLU A 2 -13.27 10.85 -16.71
N GLU A 3 -12.02 10.48 -17.00
CA GLU A 3 -11.53 9.11 -16.74
C GLU A 3 -10.83 8.91 -15.39
N SER A 4 -10.36 9.99 -14.73
CA SER A 4 -9.66 9.87 -13.44
C SER A 4 -10.61 9.53 -12.29
N THR A 5 -11.89 9.91 -12.41
CA THR A 5 -12.97 9.53 -11.49
C THR A 5 -13.28 8.04 -11.57
N GLY A 6 -13.23 7.42 -12.77
CA GLY A 6 -13.56 6.00 -12.95
C GLY A 6 -12.62 5.04 -12.23
N LEU A 7 -11.32 5.35 -12.17
CA LEU A 7 -10.35 4.51 -11.47
C LEU A 7 -10.41 4.68 -9.94
N LEU A 8 -10.68 5.91 -9.48
CA LEU A 8 -10.96 6.18 -8.06
C LEU A 8 -12.18 5.36 -7.61
N SER A 9 -13.24 5.37 -8.44
CA SER A 9 -14.43 4.53 -8.27
C SER A 9 -14.06 3.05 -8.18
N GLU A 10 -13.23 2.52 -9.09
CA GLU A 10 -12.88 1.09 -9.11
C GLU A 10 -12.15 0.62 -7.84
N VAL A 11 -11.18 1.39 -7.35
CA VAL A 11 -10.41 1.04 -6.14
C VAL A 11 -11.28 1.14 -4.89
N GLU A 12 -12.12 2.16 -4.81
CA GLU A 12 -13.05 2.35 -3.69
C GLU A 12 -14.16 1.29 -3.69
N GLU A 13 -14.73 0.98 -4.86
CA GLU A 13 -15.70 -0.11 -5.05
C GLU A 13 -15.10 -1.45 -4.60
N PHE A 14 -13.89 -1.78 -5.06
CA PHE A 14 -13.21 -3.00 -4.63
C PHE A 14 -13.04 -3.07 -3.10
N LEU A 15 -12.58 -1.99 -2.47
CA LEU A 15 -12.42 -1.95 -1.02
C LEU A 15 -13.75 -2.08 -0.28
N ASN A 16 -14.81 -1.45 -0.78
CA ASN A 16 -16.13 -1.49 -0.17
C ASN A 16 -16.76 -2.89 -0.28
N ASP A 17 -16.68 -3.52 -1.46
CA ASP A 17 -17.18 -4.87 -1.68
C ASP A 17 -16.43 -5.89 -0.82
N TYR A 18 -15.09 -5.81 -0.82
CA TYR A 18 -14.26 -6.67 0.02
C TYR A 18 -14.59 -6.55 1.51
N ARG A 19 -14.74 -5.32 2.03
CA ARG A 19 -15.08 -5.09 3.45
C ARG A 19 -16.47 -5.62 3.78
N LYS A 20 -17.44 -5.42 2.88
CA LYS A 20 -18.80 -5.92 3.06
C LYS A 20 -18.81 -7.45 3.16
N ASP A 21 -18.09 -8.14 2.28
CA ASP A 21 -17.98 -9.59 2.29
C ASP A 21 -17.24 -10.09 3.54
N LEU A 22 -16.16 -9.40 3.94
CA LEU A 22 -15.41 -9.70 5.16
C LEU A 22 -16.29 -9.59 6.41
N TYR A 23 -17.08 -8.51 6.53
CA TYR A 23 -18.00 -8.34 7.65
C TYR A 23 -19.11 -9.38 7.67
N SER A 24 -19.69 -9.69 6.51
CA SER A 24 -20.71 -10.75 6.39
C SER A 24 -20.16 -12.10 6.87
N LEU A 25 -18.96 -12.47 6.42
CA LEU A 25 -18.32 -13.73 6.85
C LEU A 25 -17.94 -13.70 8.33
N ASN A 26 -17.52 -12.57 8.87
CA ASN A 26 -17.22 -12.41 10.30
C ASN A 26 -18.48 -12.62 11.16
N ASP A 27 -19.61 -12.02 10.76
CA ASP A 27 -20.90 -12.18 11.45
C ASP A 27 -21.40 -13.63 11.39
N GLU A 28 -21.24 -14.29 10.24
CA GLU A 28 -21.55 -15.71 10.09
C GLU A 28 -20.65 -16.59 10.98
N ALA A 29 -19.33 -16.34 10.97
CA ALA A 29 -18.38 -17.04 11.81
C ALA A 29 -18.71 -16.86 13.29
N TRP A 30 -19.14 -15.67 13.70
CA TRP A 30 -19.59 -15.38 15.05
C TRP A 30 -20.83 -16.19 15.44
N SER A 31 -21.84 -16.22 14.57
CA SER A 31 -23.06 -16.98 14.81
C SER A 31 -22.75 -18.47 14.98
N VAL A 32 -21.93 -19.05 14.09
CA VAL A 32 -21.55 -20.47 14.17
C VAL A 32 -20.70 -20.75 15.43
N PHE A 33 -19.80 -19.84 15.80
CA PHE A 33 -19.02 -19.95 17.02
C PHE A 33 -19.92 -20.04 18.27
N GLN A 34 -20.91 -19.14 18.39
CA GLN A 34 -21.85 -19.16 19.51
C GLN A 34 -22.63 -20.48 19.59
N GLU A 35 -23.05 -21.02 18.45
CA GLU A 35 -23.73 -22.30 18.40
C GLU A 35 -22.85 -23.48 18.83
N CYS A 36 -21.56 -23.45 18.50
CA CYS A 36 -20.60 -24.47 18.95
C CYS A 36 -20.52 -24.49 20.48
N TYR A 37 -20.31 -23.34 21.12
CA TYR A 37 -20.13 -23.25 22.57
C TYR A 37 -21.42 -23.50 23.36
N ARG A 38 -22.58 -23.05 22.85
CA ARG A 38 -23.88 -23.43 23.43
C ARG A 38 -24.09 -24.95 23.45
N SER A 39 -23.62 -25.66 22.42
CA SER A 39 -23.81 -27.12 22.32
C SER A 39 -23.01 -27.93 23.35
N ILE A 40 -21.93 -27.37 23.90
CA ILE A 40 -21.11 -27.99 24.95
C ILE A 40 -21.53 -27.58 26.37
N GLY A 41 -22.53 -26.71 26.52
CA GLY A 41 -23.09 -26.29 27.80
C GLY A 41 -22.23 -25.27 28.55
N ILE A 42 -21.38 -24.53 27.84
CA ILE A 42 -20.54 -23.47 28.42
C ILE A 42 -21.26 -22.13 28.32
N ASP A 43 -21.22 -21.39 29.42
CA ASP A 43 -21.87 -20.08 29.51
C ASP A 43 -21.16 -19.04 28.62
N TYR A 44 -21.93 -18.06 28.17
CA TYR A 44 -21.53 -17.10 27.14
C TYR A 44 -20.27 -16.30 27.51
N GLU A 45 -20.11 -15.93 28.77
CA GLU A 45 -19.01 -15.08 29.23
C GLU A 45 -17.62 -15.72 29.09
N HIS A 46 -17.51 -17.05 29.18
CA HIS A 46 -16.22 -17.75 29.06
C HIS A 46 -15.76 -17.88 27.60
N SER A 47 -16.69 -18.00 26.66
CA SER A 47 -16.40 -18.18 25.22
C SER A 47 -16.23 -16.84 24.48
N TYR A 48 -16.79 -15.75 25.03
CA TYR A 48 -16.74 -14.41 24.45
C TYR A 48 -15.31 -13.86 24.32
N GLY A 49 -14.45 -14.11 25.31
CA GLY A 49 -13.06 -13.63 25.30
C GLY A 49 -12.23 -14.18 24.15
N PHE A 50 -12.47 -15.43 23.73
CA PHE A 50 -11.74 -16.08 22.65
C PHE A 50 -12.17 -15.59 21.27
N PHE A 51 -13.48 -15.44 21.06
CA PHE A 51 -13.93 -14.90 19.78
C PHE A 51 -13.55 -13.44 19.60
N ILE A 52 -13.47 -12.64 20.67
CA ILE A 52 -12.94 -11.27 20.56
C ILE A 52 -11.55 -11.28 19.90
N ASP A 53 -10.68 -12.23 20.23
CA ASP A 53 -9.34 -12.30 19.65
C ASP A 53 -9.37 -12.67 18.16
N ILE A 54 -10.22 -13.63 17.78
CA ILE A 54 -10.41 -14.03 16.37
C ILE A 54 -11.07 -12.88 15.57
N GLY A 55 -12.11 -12.26 16.10
CA GLY A 55 -12.79 -11.12 15.50
C GLY A 55 -11.85 -9.94 15.27
N LYS A 56 -11.01 -9.59 16.24
CA LYS A 56 -9.96 -8.57 16.07
C LYS A 56 -8.97 -8.91 14.97
N LYS A 57 -8.60 -10.19 14.83
CA LYS A 57 -7.72 -10.65 13.74
C LYS A 57 -8.41 -10.51 12.39
N ILE A 58 -9.69 -10.87 12.30
CA ILE A 58 -10.50 -10.71 11.08
C ILE A 58 -10.65 -9.23 10.73
N GLU A 59 -11.03 -8.36 11.66
CA GLU A 59 -11.12 -6.90 11.47
C GLU A 59 -9.79 -6.31 10.99
N SER A 60 -8.66 -6.80 11.52
CA SER A 60 -7.34 -6.34 11.07
C SER A 60 -7.09 -6.63 9.58
N MET A 61 -7.79 -7.59 8.96
CA MET A 61 -7.65 -7.95 7.55
C MET A 61 -8.29 -6.93 6.61
N GLU A 62 -9.12 -6.00 7.11
CA GLU A 62 -9.66 -4.87 6.33
C GLU A 62 -8.58 -4.04 5.61
N ASN A 63 -7.35 -4.09 6.12
CA ASN A 63 -6.19 -3.50 5.48
C ASN A 63 -5.21 -4.58 4.98
N PHE A 64 -4.75 -4.40 3.75
CA PHE A 64 -3.88 -5.33 3.04
C PHE A 64 -2.40 -5.26 3.47
N TYR A 65 -2.09 -4.58 4.57
CA TYR A 65 -0.76 -4.60 5.16
C TYR A 65 -0.47 -5.93 5.82
N ASN A 66 0.71 -6.49 5.53
CA ASN A 66 1.17 -7.74 6.12
C ASN A 66 0.10 -8.86 6.08
N ILE A 67 -0.76 -8.85 5.06
CA ILE A 67 -1.96 -9.69 5.00
C ILE A 67 -1.62 -11.18 5.10
N LYS A 68 -0.48 -11.60 4.55
CA LYS A 68 0.04 -12.96 4.70
C LYS A 68 0.28 -13.33 6.18
N ALA A 69 0.95 -12.46 6.93
CA ALA A 69 1.20 -12.69 8.34
C ALA A 69 -0.11 -12.74 9.14
N LYS A 70 -1.08 -11.87 8.81
CA LYS A 70 -2.42 -11.89 9.42
C LYS A 70 -3.17 -13.18 9.12
N SER A 71 -3.12 -13.68 7.87
CA SER A 71 -3.71 -14.97 7.51
C SER A 71 -3.06 -16.12 8.28
N GLU A 72 -1.74 -16.13 8.42
CA GLU A 72 -1.01 -17.12 9.23
C GLU A 72 -1.37 -17.04 10.73
N GLU A 73 -1.57 -15.83 11.25
CA GLU A 73 -2.01 -15.62 12.64
C GLU A 73 -3.46 -16.07 12.87
N LEU A 74 -4.36 -15.78 11.93
CA LEU A 74 -5.74 -16.24 11.99
C LEU A 74 -5.81 -17.78 11.91
N GLU A 75 -4.98 -18.38 11.07
CA GLU A 75 -4.88 -19.84 10.93
C GLU A 75 -4.38 -20.50 12.23
N LYS A 76 -3.38 -19.90 12.90
CA LYS A 76 -2.94 -20.34 14.23
C LYS A 76 -4.04 -20.16 15.29
N ALA A 77 -4.74 -19.03 15.27
CA ALA A 77 -5.84 -18.77 16.19
C ALA A 77 -6.98 -19.79 16.01
N ARG A 78 -7.30 -20.14 14.75
CA ARG A 78 -8.24 -21.20 14.39
C ARG A 78 -7.82 -22.55 15.00
N ALA A 79 -6.57 -22.94 14.85
CA ALA A 79 -6.05 -24.21 15.39
C ALA A 79 -6.07 -24.24 16.94
N ASN A 80 -5.70 -23.15 17.59
CA ASN A 80 -5.73 -23.05 19.06
C ASN A 80 -7.15 -23.17 19.61
N CYS A 81 -8.09 -22.48 18.96
CA CYS A 81 -9.49 -22.53 19.37
C CYS A 81 -10.10 -23.94 19.18
N LEU A 82 -9.61 -24.73 18.21
CA LEU A 82 -10.00 -26.13 18.08
C LEU A 82 -9.52 -26.99 19.25
N LEU A 83 -8.26 -26.83 19.65
CA LEU A 83 -7.68 -27.59 20.76
C LEU A 83 -8.47 -27.35 22.05
N GLU A 84 -8.80 -26.09 22.32
CA GLU A 84 -9.60 -25.71 23.48
C GLU A 84 -11.03 -26.27 23.38
N TYR A 85 -11.67 -26.14 22.22
CA TYR A 85 -12.98 -26.74 21.99
C TYR A 85 -12.98 -28.23 22.32
N TYR A 86 -11.97 -28.98 21.89
CA TYR A 86 -11.84 -30.39 22.23
C TYR A 86 -11.58 -30.64 23.72
N GLN A 87 -10.77 -29.82 24.38
CA GLN A 87 -10.57 -29.93 25.84
C GLN A 87 -11.90 -29.77 26.57
N LEU A 88 -12.66 -28.74 26.23
CA LEU A 88 -13.97 -28.45 26.82
C LEU A 88 -15.02 -29.51 26.46
N ALA A 89 -15.01 -30.03 25.24
CA ALA A 89 -15.93 -31.06 24.78
C ALA A 89 -15.64 -32.44 25.42
N SER A 90 -14.37 -32.76 25.68
CA SER A 90 -13.94 -34.05 26.24
C SER A 90 -14.50 -34.32 27.65
N CYS A 91 -14.88 -33.26 28.38
CA CYS A 91 -15.55 -33.35 29.67
C CYS A 91 -17.05 -33.69 29.57
N ASN A 92 -17.60 -33.89 28.36
CA ASN A 92 -19.04 -33.99 28.14
C ASN A 92 -19.42 -35.24 27.30
N PRO A 93 -20.27 -36.16 27.81
CA PRO A 93 -20.49 -37.50 27.25
C PRO A 93 -21.13 -37.58 25.84
N ASN A 94 -21.62 -36.48 25.26
CA ASN A 94 -22.28 -36.44 23.94
C ASN A 94 -21.36 -35.99 22.77
N HIS A 95 -20.10 -36.43 22.75
CA HIS A 95 -19.02 -35.86 21.92
C HIS A 95 -19.19 -35.97 20.39
N ASN A 96 -19.94 -36.94 19.86
CA ASN A 96 -19.96 -37.19 18.41
C ASN A 96 -20.70 -36.13 17.58
N GLN A 97 -21.80 -35.53 18.07
CA GLN A 97 -22.51 -34.45 17.35
C GLN A 97 -21.79 -33.08 17.42
N LYS A 98 -20.74 -32.98 18.23
CA LYS A 98 -20.03 -31.74 18.55
C LYS A 98 -18.87 -31.47 17.59
N SER A 99 -18.30 -32.51 16.99
CA SER A 99 -17.26 -32.40 15.95
C SER A 99 -17.73 -31.58 14.74
N ASP A 100 -18.95 -31.84 14.27
CA ASP A 100 -19.47 -31.28 13.01
C ASP A 100 -19.74 -29.77 13.11
N LYS A 101 -20.14 -29.28 14.29
CA LYS A 101 -20.33 -27.85 14.55
C LYS A 101 -19.02 -27.09 14.52
N TRP A 102 -17.98 -27.63 15.16
CA TRP A 102 -16.65 -27.01 15.09
C TRP A 102 -16.11 -26.98 13.67
N ASN A 103 -16.27 -28.06 12.91
CA ASN A 103 -15.88 -28.07 11.49
C ASN A 103 -16.59 -26.95 10.71
N SER A 104 -17.85 -26.65 11.04
CA SER A 104 -18.57 -25.52 10.42
C SER A 104 -17.94 -24.16 10.75
N PHE A 105 -17.53 -23.94 12.01
CA PHE A 105 -16.80 -22.72 12.39
C PHE A 105 -15.44 -22.63 11.70
N ALA A 106 -14.67 -23.72 11.72
CA ALA A 106 -13.36 -23.79 11.10
C ALA A 106 -13.43 -23.56 9.57
N ASN A 107 -14.51 -24.01 8.93
CA ASN A 107 -14.78 -23.73 7.52
C ASN A 107 -15.08 -22.24 7.29
N LYS A 108 -15.85 -21.58 8.17
CA LYS A 108 -16.11 -20.14 8.06
C LYS A 108 -14.85 -19.30 8.20
N VAL A 109 -13.96 -19.64 9.14
CA VAL A 109 -12.66 -18.98 9.25
C VAL A 109 -11.80 -19.24 8.00
N GLN A 110 -11.85 -20.45 7.44
CA GLN A 110 -11.16 -20.76 6.19
C GLN A 110 -11.72 -19.97 5.00
N GLU A 111 -13.03 -19.77 4.91
CA GLU A 111 -13.67 -18.91 3.90
C GLU A 111 -13.13 -17.47 3.95
N ILE A 112 -12.92 -16.92 5.16
CA ILE A 112 -12.32 -15.60 5.35
C ILE A 112 -10.87 -15.57 4.84
N ILE A 113 -10.07 -16.59 5.16
CA ILE A 113 -8.69 -16.70 4.66
C ILE A 113 -8.69 -16.76 3.13
N ASN A 114 -9.57 -17.58 2.54
CA ASN A 114 -9.69 -17.73 1.08
C ASN A 114 -10.13 -16.41 0.41
N LEU A 115 -11.05 -15.65 1.03
CA LEU A 115 -11.45 -14.33 0.55
C LEU A 115 -10.24 -13.39 0.49
N ASN A 116 -9.41 -13.38 1.52
CA ASN A 116 -8.20 -12.54 1.56
C ASN A 116 -7.19 -12.95 0.49
N GLU A 117 -6.95 -14.25 0.32
CA GLU A 117 -6.04 -14.76 -0.70
C GLU A 117 -6.50 -14.40 -2.11
N LEU A 118 -7.82 -14.52 -2.37
CA LEU A 118 -8.42 -14.10 -3.63
C LEU A 118 -8.25 -12.60 -3.86
N ALA A 119 -8.57 -11.77 -2.85
CA ALA A 119 -8.40 -10.33 -2.92
C ALA A 119 -6.94 -9.93 -3.21
N VAL A 120 -5.97 -10.54 -2.51
CA VAL A 120 -4.55 -10.30 -2.75
C VAL A 120 -4.14 -10.69 -4.16
N SER A 121 -4.62 -11.82 -4.67
CA SER A 121 -4.37 -12.26 -6.04
C SER A 121 -4.88 -11.22 -7.05
N MET A 122 -6.10 -10.71 -6.86
CA MET A 122 -6.67 -9.67 -7.72
C MET A 122 -5.86 -8.36 -7.69
N LEU A 123 -5.45 -7.91 -6.50
CA LEU A 123 -4.60 -6.72 -6.35
C LEU A 123 -3.27 -6.88 -7.09
N LEU A 124 -2.64 -8.06 -6.98
CA LEU A 124 -1.39 -8.38 -7.66
C LEU A 124 -1.55 -8.43 -9.17
N ASP A 125 -2.65 -9.00 -9.68
CA ASP A 125 -2.95 -9.04 -11.12
C ASP A 125 -3.14 -7.63 -11.69
N LYS A 126 -3.90 -6.79 -11.00
CA LYS A 126 -4.11 -5.38 -11.39
C LYS A 126 -2.82 -4.58 -11.39
N ALA A 127 -1.99 -4.71 -10.34
CA ALA A 127 -0.69 -4.05 -10.26
C ALA A 127 0.27 -4.57 -11.35
N SER A 128 0.30 -5.87 -11.60
CA SER A 128 1.12 -6.48 -12.66
C SER A 128 0.72 -5.99 -14.04
N THR A 129 -0.59 -5.96 -14.33
CA THR A 129 -1.13 -5.43 -15.58
C THR A 129 -0.79 -3.95 -15.77
N ALA A 130 -0.88 -3.14 -14.72
CA ALA A 130 -0.48 -1.73 -14.76
C ALA A 130 1.02 -1.60 -15.07
N TYR A 131 1.86 -2.37 -14.38
CA TYR A 131 3.31 -2.39 -14.59
C TYR A 131 3.69 -2.82 -16.03
N GLU A 132 3.07 -3.86 -16.57
CA GLU A 132 3.27 -4.28 -17.96
C GLU A 132 2.95 -3.16 -18.97
N LYS A 133 1.89 -2.39 -18.71
CA LYS A 133 1.54 -1.24 -19.54
C LYS A 133 2.51 -0.08 -19.37
N ILE A 134 3.09 0.11 -18.19
CA ILE A 134 4.17 1.08 -17.97
C ILE A 134 5.37 0.70 -18.84
N ILE A 135 5.90 -0.52 -18.74
CA ILE A 135 7.13 -0.95 -19.43
C ILE A 135 6.96 -1.00 -20.96
N THR A 136 5.77 -1.36 -21.45
CA THR A 136 5.48 -1.44 -22.89
C THR A 136 5.06 -0.10 -23.50
N CYS A 137 4.74 0.91 -22.68
CA CYS A 137 4.32 2.22 -23.16
C CYS A 137 5.44 2.85 -24.03
N PRO A 138 5.17 3.22 -25.30
CA PRO A 138 6.20 3.77 -26.17
C PRO A 138 6.77 5.09 -25.67
N TYR A 139 8.10 5.26 -25.69
CA TYR A 139 8.78 6.53 -25.40
C TYR A 139 9.72 6.92 -26.53
N GLY A 140 9.96 8.22 -26.72
CA GLY A 140 10.86 8.75 -27.76
C GLY A 140 10.27 8.87 -29.17
N LYS A 141 9.07 8.34 -29.44
CA LYS A 141 8.36 8.56 -30.71
C LYS A 141 7.70 9.95 -30.71
N GLN A 142 8.05 10.81 -31.68
CA GLN A 142 7.49 12.16 -31.77
C GLN A 142 5.99 12.16 -32.09
N LYS A 143 5.56 11.26 -32.96
CA LYS A 143 4.14 11.01 -33.25
C LYS A 143 3.52 10.36 -32.01
N ASN A 144 2.55 11.04 -31.39
CA ASN A 144 1.83 10.64 -30.17
C ASN A 144 2.56 10.84 -28.83
N LYS A 145 3.57 11.71 -28.76
CA LYS A 145 4.31 11.99 -27.50
C LYS A 145 3.38 12.28 -26.31
N ASN A 146 2.38 13.14 -26.49
CA ASN A 146 1.47 13.55 -25.41
C ASN A 146 0.54 12.40 -24.97
N ILE A 147 0.03 11.63 -25.94
CA ILE A 147 -0.82 10.46 -25.67
C ILE A 147 -0.04 9.42 -24.87
N ASN A 148 1.20 9.14 -25.27
CA ASN A 148 2.05 8.18 -24.56
C ASN A 148 2.47 8.69 -23.17
N ALA A 149 2.70 9.99 -23.01
CA ALA A 149 2.99 10.58 -21.71
C ALA A 149 1.79 10.43 -20.76
N SER A 150 0.58 10.77 -21.23
CA SER A 150 -0.65 10.63 -20.46
C SER A 150 -0.97 9.16 -20.13
N LEU A 151 -0.73 8.24 -21.06
CA LEU A 151 -0.87 6.80 -20.80
C LEU A 151 0.12 6.34 -19.72
N PHE A 152 1.38 6.74 -19.80
CA PHE A 152 2.39 6.41 -18.79
C PHE A 152 2.00 6.95 -17.41
N GLU A 153 1.63 8.23 -17.33
CA GLU A 153 1.11 8.89 -16.12
C GLU A 153 -0.07 8.12 -15.51
N LYS A 154 -1.06 7.75 -16.33
CA LYS A 154 -2.24 6.99 -15.90
C LYS A 154 -1.84 5.63 -15.34
N LYS A 155 -0.95 4.89 -16.01
CA LYS A 155 -0.54 3.54 -15.60
C LYS A 155 0.37 3.53 -14.38
N VAL A 156 1.23 4.54 -14.22
CA VAL A 156 1.96 4.75 -12.97
C VAL A 156 0.99 4.98 -11.81
N SER A 157 -0.06 5.77 -12.02
CA SER A 157 -1.07 6.00 -11.00
C SER A 157 -1.82 4.72 -10.62
N GLU A 158 -2.35 3.99 -11.61
CA GLU A 158 -2.98 2.67 -11.41
C GLU A 158 -2.07 1.72 -10.63
N PHE A 159 -0.78 1.68 -10.99
CA PHE A 159 0.19 0.84 -10.30
C PHE A 159 0.31 1.19 -8.81
N PHE A 160 0.40 2.48 -8.47
CA PHE A 160 0.49 2.91 -7.07
C PHE A 160 -0.80 2.65 -6.29
N ASP A 161 -1.97 2.89 -6.89
CA ASP A 161 -3.27 2.61 -6.24
C ASP A 161 -3.38 1.15 -5.80
N TRP A 162 -3.10 0.22 -6.72
CA TRP A 162 -3.26 -1.21 -6.44
C TRP A 162 -2.18 -1.74 -5.50
N LEU A 163 -0.94 -1.28 -5.66
CA LEU A 163 0.19 -1.72 -4.86
C LEU A 163 0.07 -1.27 -3.39
N PHE A 164 -0.40 -0.03 -3.19
CA PHE A 164 -0.50 0.66 -1.90
C PHE A 164 -1.96 0.95 -1.49
N ILE A 165 -2.90 0.09 -1.88
CA ILE A 165 -4.35 0.29 -1.73
C ILE A 165 -4.82 0.64 -0.30
N SER A 166 -4.14 0.10 0.72
CA SER A 166 -4.44 0.38 2.12
C SER A 166 -3.57 1.49 2.73
N ALA A 167 -2.64 2.06 1.96
CA ALA A 167 -1.65 3.04 2.44
C ALA A 167 -1.84 4.44 1.92
N LEU A 168 -2.36 4.55 0.71
CA LEU A 168 -2.49 5.81 0.02
C LEU A 168 -3.96 6.09 -0.25
N GLY A 169 -4.35 7.35 -0.10
CA GLY A 169 -5.60 7.89 -0.59
C GLY A 169 -5.30 8.97 -1.62
N ARG A 170 -5.96 8.95 -2.76
CA ARG A 170 -5.82 10.02 -3.75
C ARG A 170 -6.40 11.32 -3.24
N VAL A 171 -5.77 12.43 -3.60
CA VAL A 171 -6.25 13.77 -3.25
C VAL A 171 -6.36 14.62 -4.50
N ASP A 172 -7.46 15.36 -4.62
CA ASP A 172 -7.67 16.30 -5.73
C ASP A 172 -6.95 17.64 -5.50
N LEU A 173 -5.63 17.55 -5.34
CA LEU A 173 -4.71 18.70 -5.20
C LEU A 173 -3.70 18.72 -6.34
N THR A 174 -4.16 18.36 -7.54
CA THR A 174 -3.28 18.22 -8.71
C THR A 174 -2.87 19.57 -9.31
N GLU A 175 -3.62 20.65 -9.06
CA GLU A 175 -3.31 21.99 -9.55
C GLU A 175 -2.62 22.86 -8.48
N ILE A 176 -1.64 23.67 -8.90
CA ILE A 176 -1.03 24.74 -8.10
C ILE A 176 -1.42 26.06 -8.72
N GLU A 177 -2.51 26.65 -8.22
CA GLU A 177 -3.12 27.87 -8.78
C GLU A 177 -2.10 29.01 -8.95
N THR A 178 -1.26 29.24 -7.94
CA THR A 178 -0.27 30.34 -7.89
C THR A 178 0.76 30.29 -9.03
N TYR A 179 1.09 29.10 -9.55
CA TYR A 179 2.16 28.93 -10.54
C TYR A 179 1.70 28.34 -11.86
N ARG A 180 0.38 28.07 -12.03
CA ARG A 180 -0.18 27.33 -13.18
C ARG A 180 0.57 26.03 -13.47
N LEU A 181 1.01 25.37 -12.40
CA LEU A 181 1.71 24.10 -12.47
C LEU A 181 0.72 22.99 -12.13
N ARG A 182 0.71 21.94 -12.94
CA ARG A 182 -0.05 20.71 -12.67
C ARG A 182 0.91 19.63 -12.20
N ARG A 183 0.64 19.08 -11.03
CA ARG A 183 1.20 17.84 -10.52
C ARG A 183 0.49 16.68 -11.21
N ASP A 184 1.22 15.64 -11.56
CA ASP A 184 0.58 14.47 -12.17
C ASP A 184 -0.34 13.77 -11.16
N TRP A 185 0.18 13.43 -9.98
CA TRP A 185 -0.63 12.83 -8.90
C TRP A 185 -0.19 13.25 -7.50
N VAL A 186 -1.17 13.30 -6.59
CA VAL A 186 -0.96 13.55 -5.16
C VAL A 186 -1.69 12.47 -4.35
N TYR A 187 -0.97 11.88 -3.41
CA TYR A 187 -1.51 10.90 -2.48
C TYR A 187 -1.30 11.36 -1.05
N LYS A 188 -2.34 11.27 -0.24
CA LYS A 188 -2.24 11.37 1.21
C LYS A 188 -1.96 9.99 1.78
N VAL A 189 -1.01 9.93 2.70
CA VAL A 189 -0.71 8.72 3.45
C VAL A 189 -1.77 8.52 4.52
N ARG A 190 -2.31 7.31 4.64
CA ARG A 190 -3.25 6.96 5.71
C ARG A 190 -2.53 6.89 7.06
N ASP A 191 -3.24 7.25 8.13
CA ASP A 191 -2.64 7.45 9.46
C ASP A 191 -2.02 6.16 10.03
N GLU A 192 -2.51 4.99 9.60
CA GLU A 192 -2.02 3.68 10.02
C GLU A 192 -0.69 3.28 9.36
N PHE A 193 -0.22 4.01 8.35
CA PHE A 193 1.04 3.73 7.67
C PHE A 193 2.21 4.47 8.32
N ASP A 194 3.05 3.75 9.07
CA ASP A 194 4.26 4.32 9.65
C ASP A 194 5.32 4.60 8.58
N THR A 195 5.33 5.83 8.03
CA THR A 195 6.29 6.24 7.00
C THR A 195 7.73 6.22 7.48
N LEU A 196 7.99 6.49 8.75
CA LEU A 196 9.34 6.49 9.29
C LEU A 196 9.89 5.06 9.35
N GLU A 197 9.12 4.12 9.90
CA GLU A 197 9.54 2.72 10.00
C GLU A 197 9.67 2.08 8.60
N LYS A 198 8.64 2.26 7.76
CA LYS A 198 8.51 1.59 6.47
C LYS A 198 9.38 2.17 5.38
N CYS A 199 9.50 3.51 5.34
CA CYS A 199 10.23 4.22 4.30
C CYS A 199 11.55 4.84 4.81
N GLY A 200 11.79 4.92 6.11
CA GLY A 200 12.98 5.60 6.65
C GLY A 200 12.92 7.12 6.60
N PHE A 201 11.77 7.72 6.28
CA PHE A 201 11.57 9.16 6.24
C PHE A 201 10.13 9.50 6.62
N PRO A 202 9.88 10.46 7.52
CA PRO A 202 8.53 10.84 7.88
C PRO A 202 7.92 11.75 6.81
N PHE A 203 6.77 11.37 6.27
CA PHE A 203 5.98 12.20 5.35
C PHE A 203 4.49 11.92 5.52
N ARG A 204 3.66 12.84 5.02
CA ARG A 204 2.19 12.69 5.01
C ARG A 204 1.59 12.69 3.61
N ASP A 205 2.34 13.20 2.63
CA ASP A 205 1.89 13.26 1.24
C ASP A 205 3.00 12.74 0.32
N ILE A 206 2.59 12.05 -0.74
CA ILE A 206 3.43 11.65 -1.86
C ILE A 206 3.02 12.46 -3.08
N LEU A 207 3.98 13.18 -3.66
CA LEU A 207 3.83 13.84 -4.94
C LEU A 207 4.46 12.96 -6.01
N ILE A 208 3.71 12.56 -7.02
CA ILE A 208 4.24 11.79 -8.15
C ILE A 208 4.31 12.69 -9.37
N GLU A 209 5.48 12.71 -9.99
CA GLU A 209 5.72 13.34 -11.29
C GLU A 209 6.26 12.30 -12.27
N CYS A 210 5.58 12.14 -13.39
CA CYS A 210 5.80 11.10 -14.39
C CYS A 210 6.47 11.68 -15.63
N LYS A 211 7.66 11.17 -15.94
CA LYS A 211 8.46 11.60 -17.09
C LYS A 211 8.72 10.42 -18.02
N ASN A 212 7.86 10.26 -19.02
CA ASN A 212 7.98 9.22 -20.05
C ASN A 212 9.11 9.50 -21.08
N PHE A 213 10.35 9.60 -20.60
CA PHE A 213 11.56 9.73 -21.40
C PHE A 213 12.76 9.10 -20.67
N ALA A 214 13.88 8.96 -21.39
CA ALA A 214 15.02 8.14 -20.97
C ALA A 214 15.51 8.45 -19.54
N GLN A 215 15.77 9.71 -19.21
CA GLN A 215 16.26 10.12 -17.88
C GLN A 215 15.75 11.51 -17.49
N PRO A 216 15.49 11.77 -16.19
CA PRO A 216 15.16 13.09 -15.65
C PRO A 216 16.15 14.17 -16.07
N ARG A 217 15.63 15.37 -16.35
CA ARG A 217 16.42 16.55 -16.71
C ARG A 217 16.25 17.65 -15.68
N TYR A 218 17.11 18.66 -15.74
CA TYR A 218 17.05 19.81 -14.84
C TYR A 218 15.65 20.45 -14.75
N PRO A 219 14.93 20.71 -15.86
CA PRO A 219 13.57 21.24 -15.80
C PRO A 219 12.60 20.36 -14.99
N SER A 220 12.70 19.03 -15.13
CA SER A 220 11.85 18.10 -14.38
C SER A 220 12.11 18.18 -12.88
N LEU A 221 13.39 18.21 -12.49
CA LEU A 221 13.78 18.30 -11.08
C LEU A 221 13.33 19.65 -10.50
N MET A 222 13.49 20.74 -11.24
CA MET A 222 13.04 22.07 -10.80
C MET A 222 11.52 22.15 -10.69
N GLN A 223 10.77 21.53 -11.61
CA GLN A 223 9.31 21.46 -11.52
C GLN A 223 8.87 20.81 -10.20
N VAL A 224 9.43 19.64 -9.86
CA VAL A 224 9.16 18.96 -8.59
C VAL A 224 9.60 19.81 -7.39
N PHE A 225 10.77 20.45 -7.47
CA PHE A 225 11.24 21.35 -6.43
C PHE A 225 10.27 22.51 -6.18
N VAL A 226 9.68 23.09 -7.23
CA VAL A 226 8.66 24.15 -7.08
C VAL A 226 7.40 23.64 -6.39
N TYR A 227 7.00 22.38 -6.61
CA TYR A 227 5.88 21.80 -5.86
C TYR A 227 6.14 21.84 -4.36
N THR A 228 7.35 21.46 -3.95
CA THR A 228 7.75 21.45 -2.54
C THR A 228 7.83 22.85 -1.92
N LEU A 229 8.16 23.88 -2.71
CA LEU A 229 8.11 25.28 -2.27
C LEU A 229 6.67 25.72 -1.97
N SER A 230 5.74 25.31 -2.83
CA SER A 230 4.33 25.70 -2.76
C SER A 230 3.56 25.01 -1.64
N CYS A 231 4.14 24.00 -0.99
CA CYS A 231 3.49 23.28 0.12
C CYS A 231 3.29 24.14 1.38
N GLN A 232 3.95 25.31 1.48
CA GLN A 232 3.74 26.23 2.61
C GLN A 232 2.34 26.84 2.63
N ASP A 233 1.74 27.05 1.45
CA ASP A 233 0.50 27.81 1.25
C ASP A 233 -0.66 26.92 0.75
N SER A 234 -0.48 25.59 0.76
CA SER A 234 -1.46 24.61 0.28
C SER A 234 -1.88 23.64 1.38
N GLU A 235 -2.92 22.84 1.12
CA GLU A 235 -3.38 21.76 2.01
C GLU A 235 -2.37 20.58 2.12
N ILE A 236 -1.31 20.57 1.31
CA ILE A 236 -0.25 19.55 1.32
C ILE A 236 0.72 19.78 2.49
N SER A 237 1.19 18.69 3.10
CA SER A 237 2.20 18.69 4.17
C SER A 237 3.46 19.48 3.84
N LYS A 238 4.04 20.10 4.88
CA LYS A 238 5.36 20.76 4.83
C LYS A 238 6.53 19.79 4.66
N VAL A 239 6.27 18.48 4.74
CA VAL A 239 7.26 17.42 4.56
C VAL A 239 6.72 16.39 3.56
N PRO A 240 6.59 16.74 2.27
CA PRO A 240 6.15 15.80 1.25
C PRO A 240 7.30 14.92 0.77
N LEU A 241 7.00 13.67 0.44
CA LEU A 241 7.89 12.82 -0.35
C LEU A 241 7.56 13.03 -1.83
N SER A 242 8.51 13.49 -2.63
CA SER A 242 8.32 13.64 -4.07
C SER A 242 9.00 12.52 -4.84
N LEU A 243 8.26 11.83 -5.70
CA LEU A 243 8.74 10.77 -6.58
C LEU A 243 8.76 11.29 -8.02
N LEU A 244 9.96 11.35 -8.60
CA LEU A 244 10.12 11.63 -10.02
C LEU A 244 10.38 10.31 -10.75
N ILE A 245 9.35 9.82 -11.42
CA ILE A 245 9.30 8.50 -12.05
C ILE A 245 9.61 8.64 -13.54
N SER A 246 10.56 7.86 -14.04
CA SER A 246 11.04 7.93 -15.43
C SER A 246 11.51 6.58 -15.94
N ARG A 247 12.06 6.51 -17.17
CA ARG A 247 12.51 5.22 -17.73
C ARG A 247 13.80 4.69 -17.13
N LYS A 248 14.71 5.59 -16.76
CA LYS A 248 15.99 5.26 -16.13
C LYS A 248 16.34 6.35 -15.14
N ASN A 249 16.92 5.92 -14.01
CA ASN A 249 17.48 6.86 -13.07
C ASN A 249 18.69 7.60 -13.68
N PRO A 250 18.91 8.89 -13.29
CA PRO A 250 20.16 9.57 -13.58
C PRO A 250 21.34 8.85 -12.92
N ASP A 251 22.50 8.91 -13.56
CA ASP A 251 23.74 8.41 -12.97
C ASP A 251 24.10 9.20 -11.69
N ARG A 252 24.76 8.56 -10.73
CA ARG A 252 25.12 9.18 -9.43
C ARG A 252 26.10 10.35 -9.62
N GLU A 253 26.94 10.28 -10.64
CA GLU A 253 27.88 11.35 -10.99
C GLU A 253 27.23 12.46 -11.83
N SER A 254 25.98 12.28 -12.26
CA SER A 254 25.30 13.26 -13.10
C SER A 254 25.02 14.57 -12.35
N THR A 255 25.06 15.68 -13.07
CA THR A 255 24.69 17.01 -12.55
C THR A 255 23.30 17.00 -11.92
N ILE A 256 22.35 16.23 -12.48
CA ILE A 256 20.98 16.12 -11.96
C ILE A 256 20.95 15.44 -10.59
N TRP A 257 21.72 14.37 -10.40
CA TRP A 257 21.85 13.71 -9.10
C TRP A 257 22.47 14.65 -8.06
N ARG A 258 23.54 15.35 -8.43
CA ARG A 258 24.23 16.32 -7.58
C ARG A 258 23.31 17.48 -7.15
N ILE A 259 22.51 18.02 -8.07
CA ILE A 259 21.54 19.09 -7.76
C ILE A 259 20.44 18.56 -6.83
N ARG A 260 19.87 17.38 -7.10
CA ARG A 260 18.86 16.77 -6.23
C ARG A 260 19.40 16.58 -4.81
N ARG A 261 20.64 16.11 -4.69
CA ARG A 261 21.31 15.95 -3.40
C ARG A 261 21.48 17.29 -2.67
N ALA A 262 21.89 18.33 -3.38
CA ALA A 262 21.98 19.68 -2.81
C ALA A 262 20.61 20.21 -2.33
N ILE A 263 19.53 19.91 -3.05
CA ILE A 263 18.15 20.24 -2.65
C ILE A 263 17.75 19.48 -1.38
N PHE A 264 17.96 18.16 -1.35
CA PHE A 264 17.64 17.33 -0.19
C PHE A 264 18.40 17.78 1.06
N ASN A 265 19.68 18.11 0.90
CA ASN A 265 20.55 18.53 1.99
C ASN A 265 20.34 19.99 2.43
N LYS A 266 19.47 20.76 1.80
CA LYS A 266 19.29 22.18 2.14
C LYS A 266 18.32 22.28 3.33
N PRO A 267 18.78 22.59 4.55
CA PRO A 267 17.87 22.81 5.68
C PRO A 267 17.02 24.05 5.40
N MET A 268 15.70 23.90 5.43
CA MET A 268 14.75 25.01 5.31
C MET A 268 13.89 25.09 6.55
N LYS A 269 14.42 25.68 7.64
CA LYS A 269 13.73 25.83 8.93
C LYS A 269 13.03 24.54 9.40
N LYS A 270 11.70 24.44 9.28
CA LYS A 270 10.87 23.28 9.71
C LYS A 270 10.51 22.33 8.55
N GLU A 271 11.11 22.51 7.37
CA GLU A 271 10.83 21.73 6.17
C GLU A 271 12.00 20.83 5.83
N THR A 272 11.68 19.63 5.38
CA THR A 272 12.64 18.71 4.77
C THR A 272 12.05 18.25 3.45
N ARG A 273 12.85 18.36 2.38
CA ARG A 273 12.40 18.12 1.01
C ARG A 273 13.08 16.89 0.50
N LEU A 274 12.33 15.82 0.34
CA LEU A 274 12.86 14.59 -0.22
C LEU A 274 12.31 14.39 -1.63
N ILE A 275 13.22 14.37 -2.59
CA ILE A 275 12.91 14.00 -3.98
C ILE A 275 13.64 12.69 -4.25
N LEU A 276 12.92 11.65 -4.66
CA LEU A 276 13.49 10.38 -5.10
C LEU A 276 13.34 10.24 -6.61
N PHE A 277 14.34 9.61 -7.23
CA PHE A 277 14.22 9.14 -8.60
C PHE A 277 13.83 7.67 -8.55
N LEU A 278 12.79 7.31 -9.31
CA LEU A 278 12.40 5.93 -9.53
C LEU A 278 12.39 5.65 -11.04
N ASP A 279 12.82 4.45 -11.40
CA ASP A 279 12.74 3.96 -12.77
C ASP A 279 11.93 2.67 -12.92
N ASP A 280 11.80 2.19 -14.17
CA ASP A 280 11.06 0.97 -14.50
C ASP A 280 11.54 -0.23 -13.64
N HIS A 281 12.84 -0.32 -13.35
CA HIS A 281 13.40 -1.40 -12.53
C HIS A 281 13.01 -1.24 -11.05
N ASP A 282 13.00 -0.01 -10.52
CA ASP A 282 12.53 0.23 -9.16
C ASP A 282 11.04 -0.12 -8.99
N LEU A 283 10.20 0.21 -9.98
CA LEU A 283 8.78 -0.19 -9.99
C LEU A 283 8.63 -1.72 -10.05
N GLY A 284 9.43 -2.39 -10.88
CA GLY A 284 9.46 -3.86 -10.96
C GLY A 284 9.82 -4.50 -9.62
N LYS A 285 10.81 -3.96 -8.90
CA LYS A 285 11.17 -4.41 -7.55
C LYS A 285 10.05 -4.21 -6.53
N MET A 286 9.31 -3.10 -6.61
CA MET A 286 8.15 -2.88 -5.73
C MET A 286 7.08 -3.96 -5.93
N LEU A 287 6.80 -4.32 -7.18
CA LEU A 287 5.88 -5.40 -7.52
C LEU A 287 6.38 -6.76 -7.03
N GLU A 288 7.66 -7.07 -7.27
CA GLU A 288 8.30 -8.31 -6.81
C GLU A 288 8.23 -8.44 -5.27
N ASN A 289 8.47 -7.36 -4.55
CA ASN A 289 8.33 -7.33 -3.09
C ASN A 289 6.89 -7.68 -2.69
N LYS A 290 5.88 -7.05 -3.31
CA LYS A 290 4.47 -7.34 -3.03
C LYS A 290 4.13 -8.81 -3.25
N GLN A 291 4.57 -9.38 -4.37
CA GLN A 291 4.35 -10.80 -4.71
C GLN A 291 4.97 -11.75 -3.68
N LYS A 292 6.11 -11.37 -3.09
CA LYS A 292 6.78 -12.13 -2.02
C LYS A 292 6.18 -11.89 -0.63
N GLY A 293 5.18 -11.03 -0.50
CA GLY A 293 4.63 -10.60 0.79
C GLY A 293 5.53 -9.64 1.56
N ILE A 294 6.49 -9.02 0.89
CA ILE A 294 7.39 -7.99 1.42
C ILE A 294 6.77 -6.62 1.14
N ASP A 295 6.97 -5.67 2.05
CA ASP A 295 6.48 -4.29 1.89
C ASP A 295 7.09 -3.62 0.64
N PRO A 296 6.28 -3.16 -0.34
CA PRO A 296 6.79 -2.49 -1.53
C PRO A 296 7.53 -1.18 -1.20
N ALA A 297 7.20 -0.53 -0.08
CA ALA A 297 7.87 0.69 0.38
C ALA A 297 9.35 0.48 0.75
N LEU A 298 9.80 -0.78 0.89
CA LEU A 298 11.22 -1.10 1.10
C LEU A 298 12.11 -0.50 0.00
N VAL A 299 11.63 -0.42 -1.24
CA VAL A 299 12.36 0.22 -2.34
C VAL A 299 12.59 1.71 -2.06
N LEU A 300 11.59 2.40 -1.49
CA LEU A 300 11.73 3.80 -1.08
C LEU A 300 12.78 3.93 0.04
N LYS A 301 12.72 3.03 1.03
CA LYS A 301 13.68 2.98 2.14
C LYS A 301 15.11 2.78 1.67
N GLU A 302 15.33 1.88 0.72
CA GLU A 302 16.65 1.66 0.12
C GLU A 302 17.16 2.91 -0.61
N LYS A 303 16.31 3.60 -1.38
CA LYS A 303 16.67 4.85 -2.09
C LYS A 303 16.98 5.99 -1.13
N ILE A 304 16.27 6.08 -0.01
CA ILE A 304 16.52 7.07 1.04
C ILE A 304 17.86 6.78 1.73
N ALA A 305 18.10 5.51 2.12
CA ALA A 305 19.36 5.11 2.71
C ALA A 305 20.56 5.33 1.75
N GLU A 306 20.37 5.18 0.43
CA GLU A 306 21.39 5.48 -0.57
C GLU A 306 21.79 6.96 -0.57
N LEU A 307 20.82 7.87 -0.44
CA LEU A 307 21.06 9.31 -0.31
C LEU A 307 21.85 9.63 0.95
N GLU A 308 21.49 9.02 2.08
CA GLU A 308 22.16 9.21 3.36
C GLU A 308 23.59 8.65 3.39
N ARG A 309 23.83 7.45 2.84
CA ARG A 309 25.19 6.88 2.75
C ARG A 309 26.10 7.72 1.87
N SER A 310 25.57 8.21 0.75
CA SER A 310 26.30 9.13 -0.13
C SER A 310 26.66 10.43 0.60
N ASN A 311 25.83 10.85 1.56
CA ASN A 311 26.10 11.98 2.45
C ASN A 311 27.28 11.74 3.39
N ILE A 312 27.33 10.58 4.06
CA ILE A 312 28.44 10.23 4.97
C ILE A 312 29.78 10.18 4.23
N GLN A 313 29.81 9.66 2.99
CA GLN A 313 31.05 9.54 2.22
C GLN A 313 31.61 10.87 1.67
N HIS A 314 30.81 11.94 1.61
CA HIS A 314 31.30 13.27 1.19
C HIS A 314 31.18 14.32 2.30
N GLY A 315 30.93 13.88 3.54
CA GLY A 315 30.71 14.70 4.73
C GLY A 315 31.83 14.55 5.75
N GLY A 316 33.06 14.82 5.30
CA GLY A 316 34.17 15.27 6.14
C GLY A 316 34.58 16.66 5.66
N ILE A 317 33.75 17.67 5.94
CA ILE A 317 34.11 19.11 5.99
C ILE A 317 33.26 19.74 7.09
#